data_AF-A0A2V8V2F8-F1
#
_entry.id   AF-A0A2V8V2F8-F1
#
_cell.length_a   1.000
_cell.length_b   1.000
_cell.length_c   1.000
_cell.angle_alpha   90.00
_cell.angle_beta   90.00
_cell.angle_gamma   90.00
#
_symmetry.space_group_name_H-M   'P 1'
#
loop_
_entity.id
_entity.type
_entity.pdbx_description
1 polymer ?
#
loop_
_entity_poly.entity_id
_entity_poly.type
_entity_poly.pdbx_seq_one_letter_code
_entity_poly.pdbx_strand_id
1 'polypeptide(L)'
;MPVISIATGRRKPGDLRNGEYLLPGKPRRNVGVLLLDPEHERLYVKIRGHWEDVTDPDDVALLTSLAGDFEAKIREMGGANFLHTLEDTLSNTLQLSDRTRIQVTDWTRALEDLYDEHVETAEIKRYVTHLPIYSLKTAATRLGEEREVEEESWIRTPPALRLSPDMFVARVVGRSMEPRIPDGSLCVFRGNLVGSRQAKLALVERFGTANTSARYSIKKYTSKKTYTPEGEWQHAEVRLEPLDKEFEGFELEEGECRVIAEFVQVLE
;
A
#
# COMPACT_ATOMS: atom_id res chain seq x y z
N MET A 1 -21.99 10.75 4.51
CA MET A 1 -22.76 10.45 3.29
C MET A 1 -22.20 9.19 2.66
N PRO A 2 -23.05 8.32 2.10
CA PRO A 2 -22.65 7.03 1.52
C PRO A 2 -21.94 7.25 0.17
N VAL A 3 -21.09 6.30 -0.23
CA VAL A 3 -21.02 5.58 -1.52
C VAL A 3 -19.71 4.80 -1.50
N ILE A 4 -19.74 3.53 -1.10
CA ILE A 4 -18.61 2.63 -1.29
C ILE A 4 -18.81 1.96 -2.66
N SER A 5 -17.99 2.38 -3.61
CA SER A 5 -17.95 1.84 -4.96
C SER A 5 -16.48 1.64 -5.31
N ILE A 6 -16.01 0.39 -5.35
CA ILE A 6 -14.65 0.08 -5.77
C ILE A 6 -14.69 -1.06 -6.81
N ALA A 7 -14.36 -0.66 -8.06
CA ALA A 7 -14.04 -1.47 -9.25
C ALA A 7 -15.15 -2.20 -10.06
N THR A 8 -14.80 -2.50 -11.32
CA THR A 8 -15.61 -2.73 -12.54
C THR A 8 -16.15 -4.17 -12.72
N GLY A 9 -16.51 -4.86 -11.64
CA GLY A 9 -17.11 -6.20 -11.68
C GLY A 9 -18.62 -6.20 -11.43
N ARG A 10 -19.26 -7.38 -11.57
CA ARG A 10 -20.68 -7.57 -11.23
C ARG A 10 -20.87 -7.36 -9.72
N ARG A 11 -21.56 -6.28 -9.34
CA ARG A 11 -21.78 -5.90 -7.94
C ARG A 11 -22.84 -6.77 -7.28
N LYS A 12 -22.60 -7.18 -6.05
CA LYS A 12 -23.54 -7.94 -5.20
C LYS A 12 -23.88 -7.13 -3.94
N PRO A 13 -25.13 -7.18 -3.46
CA PRO A 13 -25.49 -6.55 -2.19
C PRO A 13 -24.85 -7.28 -1.02
N GLY A 14 -24.26 -6.54 -0.08
CA GLY A 14 -23.75 -7.05 1.19
C GLY A 14 -24.23 -6.22 2.37
N ASP A 15 -24.22 -6.82 3.56
CA ASP A 15 -24.60 -6.15 4.81
C ASP A 15 -23.36 -5.95 5.70
N LEU A 16 -23.04 -4.69 5.98
CA LEU A 16 -21.94 -4.24 6.82
C LEU A 16 -22.41 -3.89 8.22
N ARG A 17 -21.66 -4.36 9.23
CA ARG A 17 -21.71 -3.88 10.61
C ARG A 17 -20.31 -3.71 11.19
N ASN A 18 -20.16 -2.73 12.07
CA ASN A 18 -18.95 -2.53 12.85
C ASN A 18 -19.14 -3.11 14.25
N GLY A 19 -18.11 -3.78 14.78
CA GLY A 19 -18.03 -4.18 16.17
C GLY A 19 -17.37 -3.07 16.98
N GLU A 20 -18.10 -2.45 17.90
CA GLU A 20 -17.62 -1.39 18.77
C GLU A 20 -17.34 -1.94 20.17
N TYR A 21 -16.15 -1.68 20.69
CA TYR A 21 -15.78 -2.02 22.06
C TYR A 21 -16.10 -0.85 22.99
N LEU A 22 -16.74 -1.17 24.12
CA LEU A 22 -17.15 -0.22 25.14
C LEU A 22 -16.45 -0.52 26.45
N LEU A 23 -15.57 0.40 26.86
CA LEU A 23 -15.00 0.40 28.20
C LEU A 23 -15.73 1.43 29.08
N PRO A 24 -16.07 1.09 30.34
CA PRO A 24 -16.65 2.05 31.26
C PRO A 24 -15.82 3.33 31.36
N GLY A 25 -16.41 4.48 30.99
CA GLY A 25 -15.76 5.79 31.07
C GLY A 25 -14.78 6.16 29.93
N LYS A 26 -14.59 5.30 28.91
CA LYS A 26 -13.76 5.61 27.72
C LYS A 26 -14.66 5.80 26.46
N PRO A 27 -14.24 6.57 25.45
CA PRO A 27 -14.99 6.73 24.20
C PRO A 27 -15.08 5.40 23.44
N ARG A 28 -16.20 5.21 22.72
CA ARG A 28 -16.43 4.02 21.88
C ARG A 28 -15.31 3.88 20.86
N ARG A 29 -14.79 2.67 20.68
CA ARG A 29 -13.80 2.38 19.64
C ARG A 29 -14.27 1.25 18.75
N ASN A 30 -14.20 1.44 17.45
CA ASN A 30 -14.42 0.36 16.51
C ASN A 30 -13.24 -0.62 16.59
N VAL A 31 -13.54 -1.90 16.73
CA VAL A 31 -12.57 -2.99 16.93
C VAL A 31 -12.68 -4.09 15.89
N GLY A 32 -13.69 -4.05 15.02
CA GLY A 32 -13.79 -5.03 13.94
C GLY A 32 -14.88 -4.70 12.92
N VAL A 33 -14.76 -5.31 11.75
CA VAL A 33 -15.77 -5.28 10.69
C VAL A 33 -16.38 -6.66 10.53
N LEU A 34 -17.70 -6.69 10.42
CA LEU A 34 -18.50 -7.85 10.09
C LEU A 34 -19.22 -7.58 8.76
N LEU A 35 -18.92 -8.38 7.75
CA LEU A 35 -19.47 -8.27 6.40
C LEU A 35 -20.20 -9.57 6.04
N LEU A 36 -21.52 -9.50 5.93
CA LEU A 36 -22.37 -10.64 5.57
C LEU A 36 -22.64 -10.64 4.06
N ASP A 37 -22.37 -11.77 3.42
CA ASP A 37 -22.88 -12.13 2.10
C ASP A 37 -24.27 -12.77 2.26
N PRO A 38 -25.37 -12.06 1.95
CA PRO A 38 -26.72 -12.57 2.13
C PRO A 38 -27.09 -13.64 1.09
N GLU A 39 -26.38 -13.75 -0.03
CA GLU A 39 -26.66 -14.74 -1.08
C GLU A 39 -26.15 -16.13 -0.67
N HIS A 40 -24.98 -16.17 0.00
CA HIS A 40 -24.34 -17.42 0.43
C HIS A 40 -24.37 -17.64 1.95
N GLU A 41 -25.07 -16.77 2.69
CA GLU A 41 -25.13 -16.76 4.16
C GLU A 41 -23.77 -16.80 4.85
N ARG A 42 -22.75 -16.25 4.17
CA ARG A 42 -21.36 -16.29 4.63
C ARG A 42 -21.00 -15.00 5.33
N LEU A 43 -20.54 -15.12 6.57
CA LEU A 43 -20.04 -13.99 7.35
C LEU A 43 -18.52 -13.91 7.23
N TYR A 44 -18.03 -12.77 6.79
CA TYR A 44 -16.63 -12.38 6.82
C TYR A 44 -16.43 -11.48 8.04
N VAL A 45 -15.46 -11.82 8.88
CA VAL A 45 -15.17 -11.07 10.10
C VAL A 45 -13.70 -10.74 10.12
N LYS A 46 -13.38 -9.48 10.43
CA LYS A 46 -12.03 -9.05 10.73
C LYS A 46 -12.04 -8.20 11.99
N ILE A 47 -11.32 -8.65 13.00
CA ILE A 47 -11.20 -7.96 14.29
C ILE A 47 -9.74 -7.53 14.44
N ARG A 48 -9.52 -6.41 15.13
CA ARG A 48 -8.19 -5.94 15.48
C ARG A 48 -7.42 -7.01 16.26
N GLY A 49 -6.13 -7.16 15.94
CA GLY A 49 -5.22 -8.08 16.63
C GLY A 49 -4.40 -7.46 17.76
N HIS A 50 -4.27 -6.13 17.80
CA HIS A 50 -3.52 -5.38 18.80
C HIS A 50 -4.47 -4.65 19.75
N TRP A 51 -4.52 -5.07 21.01
CA TRP A 51 -5.48 -4.59 22.00
C TRP A 51 -4.85 -3.64 23.04
N GLU A 52 -3.53 -3.54 23.05
CA GLU A 52 -2.73 -2.80 24.02
C GLU A 52 -3.04 -1.30 24.04
N ASP A 53 -3.48 -0.74 22.89
CA ASP A 53 -3.80 0.68 22.75
C ASP A 53 -5.28 1.00 23.01
N VAL A 54 -6.12 -0.03 23.21
CA VAL A 54 -7.58 0.10 23.35
C VAL A 54 -8.13 -0.42 24.66
N THR A 55 -7.45 -1.35 25.33
CA THR A 55 -7.88 -1.92 26.60
C THR A 55 -6.77 -1.96 27.63
N ASP A 56 -7.12 -2.21 28.88
CA ASP A 56 -6.16 -2.35 29.97
C ASP A 56 -5.47 -3.73 29.91
N PRO A 57 -4.21 -3.88 30.38
CA PRO A 57 -3.40 -5.09 30.15
C PRO A 57 -4.05 -6.42 30.59
N ASP A 58 -4.91 -6.36 31.62
CA ASP A 58 -5.61 -7.51 32.16
C ASP A 58 -6.64 -8.10 31.18
N ASP A 59 -7.19 -7.27 30.27
CA ASP A 59 -8.20 -7.67 29.30
C ASP A 59 -7.62 -8.06 27.92
N VAL A 60 -6.34 -7.77 27.67
CA VAL A 60 -5.69 -8.03 26.38
C VAL A 60 -5.76 -9.51 26.01
N ALA A 61 -5.45 -10.41 26.95
CA ALA A 61 -5.43 -11.85 26.70
C ALA A 61 -6.80 -12.40 26.28
N LEU A 62 -7.88 -11.87 26.88
CA LEU A 62 -9.26 -12.23 26.53
C LEU A 62 -9.61 -11.73 25.11
N LEU A 63 -9.26 -10.49 24.78
CA LEU A 63 -9.60 -9.92 23.48
C LEU A 63 -8.75 -10.50 22.34
N THR A 64 -7.53 -10.95 22.62
CA THR A 64 -6.69 -11.67 21.66
C THR A 64 -7.33 -13.01 21.23
N SER A 65 -8.09 -13.70 22.09
CA SER A 65 -8.79 -14.95 21.71
C SER A 65 -10.07 -14.71 20.90
N LEU A 66 -10.62 -13.48 20.94
CA LEU A 66 -11.94 -13.15 20.42
C LEU A 66 -12.12 -13.52 18.94
N ALA A 67 -11.12 -13.27 18.10
CA ALA A 67 -11.16 -13.62 16.68
C ALA A 67 -11.30 -15.13 16.47
N GLY A 68 -10.54 -15.94 17.22
CA GLY A 68 -10.60 -17.40 17.16
C GLY A 68 -11.93 -17.94 17.69
N ASP A 69 -12.47 -17.34 18.76
CA ASP A 69 -13.76 -17.71 19.32
C ASP A 69 -14.91 -17.44 18.34
N PHE A 70 -14.85 -16.30 17.63
CA PHE A 70 -15.83 -15.95 16.59
C PHE A 70 -15.76 -16.93 15.43
N GLU A 71 -14.57 -17.25 14.94
CA GLU A 71 -14.39 -18.24 13.88
C GLU A 71 -14.93 -19.62 14.28
N ALA A 72 -14.69 -20.05 15.53
CA ALA A 72 -15.22 -21.31 16.04
C ALA A 72 -16.75 -21.31 16.09
N LYS A 73 -17.37 -20.23 16.58
CA LYS A 73 -18.83 -20.09 16.65
C LYS A 73 -19.49 -19.98 15.28
N ILE A 74 -18.90 -19.23 14.35
CA ILE A 74 -19.38 -19.14 12.96
C ILE A 74 -19.35 -20.53 12.30
N ARG A 75 -18.33 -21.34 12.57
CA ARG A 75 -18.24 -22.72 12.07
C ARG A 75 -19.29 -23.64 12.69
N GLU A 76 -19.61 -23.45 13.98
CA GLU A 76 -20.58 -24.25 14.73
C GLU A 76 -22.02 -23.98 14.28
N MET A 77 -22.42 -22.71 14.17
CA MET A 77 -23.84 -22.32 14.03
C MET A 77 -24.17 -21.58 12.73
N GLY A 78 -23.17 -21.24 11.92
CA GLY A 78 -23.33 -20.46 10.69
C GLY A 78 -23.24 -18.96 10.91
N GLY A 79 -22.79 -18.23 9.89
CA GLY A 79 -22.50 -16.79 9.99
C GLY A 79 -23.73 -15.92 10.29
N ALA A 80 -24.86 -16.19 9.62
CA ALA A 80 -26.10 -15.45 9.85
C ALA A 80 -26.65 -15.65 11.27
N ASN A 81 -26.68 -16.89 11.76
CA ASN A 81 -27.12 -17.22 13.12
C ASN A 81 -26.17 -16.66 14.17
N PHE A 82 -24.86 -16.70 13.92
CA PHE A 82 -23.88 -16.08 14.80
C PHE A 82 -24.11 -14.57 14.90
N LEU A 83 -24.35 -13.89 13.77
CA LEU A 83 -24.65 -12.45 13.78
C LEU A 83 -25.94 -12.15 14.57
N HIS A 84 -27.01 -12.93 14.38
CA HIS A 84 -28.24 -12.80 15.17
C HIS A 84 -27.99 -13.05 16.67
N THR A 85 -27.19 -14.06 17.00
CA THR A 85 -26.81 -14.35 18.38
C THR A 85 -26.03 -13.19 18.97
N LEU A 86 -25.08 -12.61 18.23
CA LEU A 86 -24.39 -11.42 18.67
C LEU A 86 -25.40 -10.31 18.97
N GLU A 87 -26.31 -9.97 18.06
CA GLU A 87 -27.35 -8.94 18.24
C GLU A 87 -28.17 -9.11 19.53
N ASP A 88 -28.55 -10.34 19.87
CA ASP A 88 -29.36 -10.64 21.06
C ASP A 88 -28.54 -10.72 22.36
N THR A 89 -27.26 -11.09 22.25
CA THR A 89 -26.40 -11.42 23.40
C THR A 89 -25.37 -10.34 23.72
N LEU A 90 -25.41 -9.17 23.03
CA LEU A 90 -24.44 -8.09 23.24
C LEU A 90 -24.40 -7.69 24.72
N SER A 91 -23.27 -8.00 25.37
CA SER A 91 -22.97 -7.51 26.70
C SER A 91 -22.59 -6.03 26.61
N ASN A 92 -22.62 -5.31 27.72
CA ASN A 92 -22.19 -3.90 27.81
C ASN A 92 -20.74 -3.62 27.35
N THR A 93 -20.00 -4.65 26.93
CA THR A 93 -18.57 -4.63 26.58
C THR A 93 -18.31 -4.62 25.06
N LEU A 94 -19.18 -5.24 24.25
CA LEU A 94 -19.07 -5.26 22.79
C LEU A 94 -20.45 -4.98 22.18
N GLN A 95 -20.53 -3.98 21.30
CA GLN A 95 -21.74 -3.59 20.60
C GLN A 95 -21.59 -3.71 19.09
N LEU A 96 -22.70 -3.93 18.39
CA LEU A 96 -22.74 -3.84 16.93
C LEU A 96 -23.34 -2.49 16.53
N SER A 97 -22.76 -1.87 15.51
CA SER A 97 -23.37 -0.71 14.86
C SER A 97 -24.66 -1.09 14.13
N ASP A 98 -25.41 -0.07 13.71
CA ASP A 98 -26.52 -0.24 12.78
C ASP A 98 -26.06 -0.92 11.48
N ARG A 99 -26.99 -1.66 10.87
CA ARG A 99 -26.76 -2.35 9.59
C ARG A 99 -26.68 -1.35 8.45
N THR A 100 -25.59 -1.40 7.69
CA THR A 100 -25.39 -0.61 6.47
C THR A 100 -25.35 -1.51 5.24
N ARG A 101 -26.14 -1.22 4.21
CA ARG A 101 -26.08 -1.96 2.93
C ARG A 101 -24.97 -1.41 2.04
N ILE A 102 -24.12 -2.29 1.53
CA ILE A 102 -23.01 -1.93 0.63
C ILE A 102 -23.03 -2.77 -0.65
N GLN A 103 -22.28 -2.33 -1.66
CA GLN A 103 -22.06 -3.08 -2.89
C GLN A 103 -20.67 -3.69 -2.87
N VAL A 104 -20.61 -5.01 -3.00
CA VAL A 104 -19.37 -5.79 -2.92
C VAL A 104 -19.12 -6.50 -4.23
N THR A 105 -17.87 -6.46 -4.70
CA THR A 105 -17.42 -7.21 -5.89
C THR A 105 -16.50 -8.35 -5.49
N ASP A 106 -15.55 -8.07 -4.61
CA ASP A 106 -14.70 -9.07 -3.95
C ASP A 106 -14.85 -8.92 -2.44
N TRP A 107 -15.34 -9.97 -1.78
CA TRP A 107 -15.62 -9.95 -0.35
C TRP A 107 -14.38 -9.86 0.51
N THR A 108 -13.26 -10.42 0.07
CA THR A 108 -12.00 -10.40 0.82
C THR A 108 -11.38 -9.01 0.75
N ARG A 109 -11.30 -8.43 -0.46
CA ARG A 109 -10.81 -7.05 -0.64
C ARG A 109 -11.71 -6.04 0.06
N ALA A 110 -13.03 -6.18 -0.06
CA ALA A 110 -13.96 -5.29 0.62
C ALA A 110 -13.83 -5.35 2.14
N LEU A 111 -13.61 -6.53 2.74
CA LEU A 111 -13.38 -6.65 4.17
C LEU A 111 -12.12 -5.91 4.61
N GLU A 112 -11.04 -6.02 3.84
CA GLU A 112 -9.78 -5.29 4.08
C GLU A 112 -9.98 -3.78 4.00
N ASP A 113 -10.57 -3.29 2.90
CA ASP A 113 -10.81 -1.87 2.69
C ASP A 113 -11.71 -1.28 3.79
N LEU A 114 -12.77 -1.99 4.18
CA LEU A 114 -13.68 -1.56 5.24
C LEU A 114 -13.01 -1.56 6.61
N TYR A 115 -12.17 -2.55 6.89
CA TYR A 115 -11.42 -2.63 8.14
C TYR A 115 -10.42 -1.47 8.25
N ASP A 116 -9.73 -1.14 7.16
CA ASP A 116 -8.80 0.00 7.09
C ASP A 116 -9.54 1.34 7.13
N GLU A 117 -10.79 1.43 6.67
CA GLU A 117 -11.61 2.65 6.76
C GLU A 117 -12.22 2.85 8.16
N HIS A 118 -12.76 1.79 8.77
CA HIS A 118 -13.66 1.91 9.93
C HIS A 118 -13.04 1.51 11.26
N VAL A 119 -12.16 0.52 11.28
CA VAL A 119 -11.58 -0.02 12.53
C VAL A 119 -10.26 0.65 12.79
N GLU A 120 -9.40 0.65 11.78
CA GLU A 120 -8.14 1.33 11.81
C GLU A 120 -8.32 2.78 11.34
N THR A 121 -8.43 3.71 12.28
CA THR A 121 -7.55 4.89 12.12
C THR A 121 -6.14 4.35 12.28
N ALA A 122 -5.62 3.71 11.23
CA ALA A 122 -4.37 2.97 11.28
C ALA A 122 -3.32 3.93 11.83
N GLU A 123 -2.84 3.67 13.04
CA GLU A 123 -1.63 4.30 13.48
C GLU A 123 -0.61 4.04 12.38
N ILE A 124 -0.10 5.11 11.77
CA ILE A 124 0.85 4.98 10.67
C ILE A 124 2.14 4.39 11.26
N LYS A 125 2.28 3.07 11.18
CA LYS A 125 3.50 2.38 11.58
C LYS A 125 4.53 2.52 10.46
N ARG A 126 5.22 3.66 10.48
CA ARG A 126 6.22 4.09 9.49
C ARG A 126 7.27 3.00 9.29
N TYR A 127 7.44 2.57 8.04
CA TYR A 127 8.40 1.52 7.65
C TYR A 127 8.19 0.16 8.33
N VAL A 128 7.03 -0.07 8.94
CA VAL A 128 6.59 -1.38 9.43
C VAL A 128 5.46 -1.90 8.55
N THR A 129 4.41 -1.11 8.38
CA THR A 129 3.27 -1.43 7.50
C THR A 129 3.01 -0.37 6.44
N HIS A 130 3.58 0.84 6.62
CA HIS A 130 3.35 1.98 5.73
C HIS A 130 4.64 2.51 5.12
N LEU A 131 4.56 2.97 3.87
CA LEU A 131 5.59 3.75 3.19
C LEU A 131 5.09 5.19 2.92
N PRO A 132 6.00 6.18 2.92
CA PRO A 132 5.63 7.54 2.58
C PRO A 132 5.36 7.66 1.06
N ILE A 133 4.37 8.47 0.71
CA ILE A 133 4.10 8.89 -0.67
C ILE A 133 4.78 10.23 -0.93
N TYR A 134 5.54 10.28 -2.03
CA TYR A 134 6.17 11.49 -2.53
C TYR A 134 5.87 11.69 -4.02
N SER A 135 5.77 12.96 -4.45
CA SER A 135 6.04 13.29 -5.84
C SER A 135 7.44 12.86 -6.26
N LEU A 136 7.65 12.54 -7.55
CA LEU A 136 8.98 12.17 -8.07
C LEU A 136 10.04 13.25 -7.80
N LYS A 137 9.64 14.53 -7.89
CA LYS A 137 10.51 15.68 -7.59
C LYS A 137 10.91 15.71 -6.11
N THR A 138 9.94 15.51 -5.22
CA THR A 138 10.18 15.45 -3.77
C THR A 138 11.14 14.31 -3.42
N ALA A 139 10.92 13.12 -3.98
CA ALA A 139 11.78 11.96 -3.76
C ALA A 139 13.23 12.21 -4.19
N ALA A 140 13.43 12.83 -5.35
CA ALA A 140 14.76 13.19 -5.84
C ALA A 140 15.46 14.24 -4.96
N THR A 141 14.70 15.18 -4.40
CA THR A 141 15.24 16.20 -3.48
C THR A 141 15.68 15.57 -2.15
N ARG A 142 14.81 14.74 -1.55
CA ARG A 142 15.08 14.04 -0.28
C ARG A 142 16.34 13.18 -0.35
N LEU A 143 16.48 12.38 -1.42
CA LEU A 143 17.61 11.47 -1.59
C LEU A 143 18.89 12.16 -2.07
N GLY A 144 18.78 13.38 -2.60
CA GLY A 144 19.91 14.13 -3.17
C GLY A 144 20.57 15.14 -2.25
N GLU A 145 19.84 15.70 -1.27
CA GLU A 145 20.32 16.88 -0.52
C GLU A 145 20.17 16.77 1.02
N GLU A 146 19.87 15.58 1.57
CA GLU A 146 19.63 15.38 3.03
C GLU A 146 18.66 16.41 3.65
N ARG A 147 17.67 16.85 2.87
CA ARG A 147 16.66 17.81 3.34
C ARG A 147 15.43 17.08 3.85
N GLU A 148 14.87 17.60 4.94
CA GLU A 148 13.49 17.28 5.32
C GLU A 148 12.56 17.80 4.24
N VAL A 149 11.78 16.90 3.65
CA VAL A 149 10.74 17.26 2.68
C VAL A 149 9.41 16.77 3.18
N GLU A 150 8.37 17.57 3.00
CA GLU A 150 7.01 17.20 3.40
C GLU A 150 6.52 15.98 2.60
N GLU A 151 6.01 15.00 3.34
CA GLU A 151 5.37 13.80 2.83
C GLU A 151 3.94 14.15 2.41
N GLU A 152 3.50 13.71 1.23
CA GLU A 152 2.12 13.96 0.82
C GLU A 152 1.13 13.16 1.68
N SER A 153 1.48 11.91 1.99
CA SER A 153 0.71 10.98 2.82
C SER A 153 1.53 9.71 3.08
N TRP A 154 0.95 8.73 3.80
CA TRP A 154 1.50 7.40 3.98
C TRP A 154 0.49 6.36 3.45
N ILE A 155 1.00 5.30 2.82
CA ILE A 155 0.17 4.22 2.28
C ILE A 155 0.61 2.89 2.85
N ARG A 156 -0.37 2.06 3.21
CA ARG A 156 -0.14 0.69 3.63
C ARG A 156 0.37 -0.14 2.45
N THR A 157 1.35 -0.99 2.70
CA THR A 157 1.91 -1.90 1.69
C THR A 157 1.48 -3.34 1.93
N PRO A 158 1.49 -4.21 0.89
CA PRO A 158 1.26 -5.63 1.05
C PRO A 158 2.18 -6.27 2.11
N PRO A 159 1.69 -7.21 2.95
CA PRO A 159 2.47 -7.78 4.05
C PRO A 159 3.77 -8.50 3.63
N ALA A 160 3.84 -8.97 2.38
CA ALA A 160 5.01 -9.67 1.85
C ALA A 160 6.21 -8.75 1.58
N LEU A 161 6.01 -7.42 1.55
CA LEU A 161 7.07 -6.46 1.27
C LEU A 161 7.82 -6.10 2.55
N ARG A 162 9.12 -6.45 2.61
CA ARG A 162 9.99 -6.00 3.70
C ARG A 162 10.31 -4.51 3.53
N LEU A 163 9.78 -3.68 4.42
CA LEU A 163 9.94 -2.24 4.41
C LEU A 163 11.26 -1.80 5.05
N SER A 164 11.78 -0.66 4.57
CA SER A 164 12.96 -0.01 5.13
C SER A 164 12.91 1.52 4.91
N PRO A 165 13.61 2.32 5.74
CA PRO A 165 13.56 3.80 5.67
C PRO A 165 14.02 4.44 4.35
N ASP A 166 14.75 3.70 3.52
CA ASP A 166 15.19 4.09 2.17
C ASP A 166 14.12 3.82 1.10
N MET A 167 12.94 3.29 1.47
CA MET A 167 11.85 3.02 0.55
C MET A 167 10.77 4.10 0.57
N PHE A 168 10.13 4.31 -0.58
CA PHE A 168 9.01 5.25 -0.74
C PHE A 168 8.10 4.84 -1.89
N VAL A 169 6.92 5.45 -1.95
CA VAL A 169 5.94 5.25 -3.02
C VAL A 169 5.83 6.53 -3.85
N ALA A 170 5.74 6.39 -5.16
CA ALA A 170 5.41 7.49 -6.05
C ALA A 170 4.47 7.03 -7.17
N ARG A 171 3.59 7.93 -7.61
CA ARG A 171 2.73 7.70 -8.77
C ARG A 171 3.53 7.87 -10.06
N VAL A 172 3.40 6.91 -10.95
CA VAL A 172 4.03 6.90 -12.26
C VAL A 172 2.99 7.28 -13.30
N VAL A 173 3.36 8.19 -14.20
CA VAL A 173 2.53 8.64 -15.31
C VAL A 173 3.30 8.44 -16.61
N GLY A 174 2.64 7.86 -17.61
CA GLY A 174 3.18 7.52 -18.91
C GLY A 174 3.26 6.00 -19.16
N ARG A 175 3.29 5.63 -20.44
CA ARG A 175 3.17 4.23 -20.90
C ARG A 175 4.49 3.56 -21.28
N SER A 176 5.60 4.28 -21.26
CA SER A 176 6.91 3.77 -21.73
C SER A 176 7.46 2.54 -20.99
N MET A 177 6.85 2.17 -19.86
CA MET A 177 7.26 1.04 -19.02
C MET A 177 6.22 -0.10 -19.04
N GLU A 178 5.22 -0.03 -19.92
CA GLU A 178 4.24 -1.08 -20.12
C GLU A 178 4.86 -2.34 -20.75
N PRO A 179 4.28 -3.53 -20.51
CA PRO A 179 3.12 -3.78 -19.64
C PRO A 179 3.48 -3.90 -18.15
N ARG A 180 4.78 -3.87 -17.80
CA ARG A 180 5.24 -4.15 -16.44
C ARG A 180 4.86 -3.06 -15.42
N ILE A 181 4.83 -1.80 -15.86
CA ILE A 181 4.39 -0.66 -15.06
C ILE A 181 3.31 0.07 -15.88
N PRO A 182 2.02 -0.22 -15.65
CA PRO A 182 0.92 0.48 -16.29
C PRO A 182 0.89 1.96 -15.96
N ASP A 183 0.34 2.77 -16.86
CA ASP A 183 0.08 4.19 -16.60
C ASP A 183 -0.76 4.39 -15.32
N GLY A 184 -0.40 5.40 -14.51
CA GLY A 184 -1.07 5.74 -13.26
C GLY A 184 -0.70 4.89 -12.03
N SER A 185 0.15 3.88 -12.19
CA SER A 185 0.55 2.95 -11.13
C SER A 185 1.22 3.64 -9.93
N LEU A 186 0.91 3.18 -8.72
CA LEU A 186 1.70 3.50 -7.52
C LEU A 186 2.87 2.51 -7.44
N CYS A 187 4.09 3.02 -7.53
CA CYS A 187 5.28 2.19 -7.55
C CYS A 187 6.10 2.37 -6.27
N VAL A 188 6.62 1.26 -5.75
CA VAL A 188 7.59 1.24 -4.66
C VAL A 188 8.99 1.40 -5.24
N PHE A 189 9.75 2.30 -4.64
CA PHE A 189 11.15 2.54 -4.95
C PHE A 189 12.02 2.34 -3.72
N ARG A 190 13.28 1.96 -3.94
CA ARG A 190 14.33 1.90 -2.92
C ARG A 190 15.49 2.82 -3.29
N GLY A 191 15.78 3.79 -2.44
CA GLY A 191 16.93 4.67 -2.52
C GLY A 191 18.24 3.98 -2.10
N ASN A 192 19.26 4.77 -1.77
CA ASN A 192 20.54 4.30 -1.21
C ASN A 192 21.13 3.07 -1.92
N LEU A 193 21.20 3.17 -3.25
CA LEU A 193 21.58 2.05 -4.12
C LEU A 193 22.98 1.54 -3.82
N VAL A 194 23.06 0.36 -3.21
CA VAL A 194 24.30 -0.38 -3.00
C VAL A 194 24.54 -1.32 -4.19
N GLY A 195 25.74 -1.28 -4.74
CA GLY A 195 26.16 -2.16 -5.84
C GLY A 195 25.79 -1.66 -7.23
N SER A 196 25.81 -2.56 -8.21
CA SER A 196 25.61 -2.21 -9.61
C SER A 196 24.16 -1.80 -9.90
N ARG A 197 24.01 -0.75 -10.70
CA ARG A 197 22.74 -0.24 -11.24
C ARG A 197 22.43 -0.85 -12.62
N GLN A 198 23.33 -1.69 -13.13
CA GLN A 198 23.27 -2.22 -14.49
C GLN A 198 22.01 -3.07 -14.71
N ALA A 199 21.31 -2.78 -15.81
CA ALA A 199 20.10 -3.44 -16.28
C ALA A 199 18.90 -3.37 -15.30
N LYS A 200 18.98 -2.55 -14.26
CA LYS A 200 17.89 -2.35 -13.30
C LYS A 200 16.88 -1.32 -13.81
N LEU A 201 15.62 -1.49 -13.43
CA LEU A 201 14.61 -0.44 -13.59
C LEU A 201 14.85 0.60 -12.50
N ALA A 202 15.03 1.85 -12.89
CA ALA A 202 15.38 2.89 -11.94
C ALA A 202 14.64 4.19 -12.24
N LEU A 203 14.29 4.91 -11.17
CA LEU A 203 13.90 6.31 -11.24
C LEU A 203 15.16 7.14 -11.47
N VAL A 204 15.17 7.90 -12.57
CA VAL A 204 16.31 8.69 -13.01
C VAL A 204 15.88 10.15 -13.14
N GLU A 205 16.72 11.05 -12.64
CA GLU A 205 16.68 12.48 -12.91
C GLU A 205 17.61 12.80 -14.07
N ARG A 206 17.12 13.47 -15.11
CA ARG A 206 17.91 13.97 -16.23
C ARG A 206 18.18 15.46 -16.06
N PHE A 207 19.45 15.85 -16.26
CA PHE A 207 19.86 17.25 -16.27
C PHE A 207 19.80 17.82 -17.69
N GLY A 208 19.84 19.15 -17.81
CA GLY A 208 19.87 19.83 -19.11
C GLY A 208 18.59 19.75 -19.97
N THR A 209 17.57 18.99 -19.57
CA THR A 209 16.29 18.94 -20.31
C THR A 209 15.43 20.18 -20.08
N ALA A 210 15.01 20.83 -21.17
CA ALA A 210 14.01 21.89 -21.14
C ALA A 210 12.59 21.36 -20.84
N ASN A 211 12.36 20.06 -21.10
CA ASN A 211 11.09 19.43 -20.81
C ASN A 211 11.04 18.95 -19.36
N THR A 212 10.30 19.68 -18.52
CA THR A 212 10.09 19.39 -17.11
C THR A 212 9.42 18.03 -16.87
N SER A 213 8.56 17.57 -17.78
CA SER A 213 7.92 16.26 -17.70
C SER A 213 8.88 15.10 -17.99
N ALA A 214 9.98 15.36 -18.73
CA ALA A 214 11.02 14.38 -19.02
C ALA A 214 12.18 14.40 -18.00
N ARG A 215 12.13 15.31 -17.02
CA ARG A 215 13.18 15.43 -15.99
C ARG A 215 13.24 14.18 -15.12
N TYR A 216 12.09 13.65 -14.70
CA TYR A 216 12.02 12.43 -13.89
C TYR A 216 11.36 11.34 -14.70
N SER A 217 12.03 10.21 -14.84
CA SER A 217 11.48 9.08 -15.59
C SER A 217 11.96 7.76 -15.01
N ILE A 218 11.16 6.72 -15.21
CA ILE A 218 11.59 5.35 -14.94
C ILE A 218 12.04 4.77 -16.27
N LYS A 219 13.24 4.20 -16.26
CA LYS A 219 13.85 3.52 -17.41
C LYS A 219 14.69 2.37 -16.92
N LYS A 220 14.96 1.41 -17.81
CA LYS A 220 16.02 0.45 -17.59
C LYS A 220 17.36 1.16 -17.76
N TYR A 221 18.17 1.19 -16.71
CA TYR A 221 19.47 1.83 -16.71
C TYR A 221 20.55 0.86 -17.19
N THR A 222 21.36 1.27 -18.14
CA THR A 222 22.61 0.58 -18.51
C THR A 222 23.72 1.58 -18.69
N SER A 223 24.94 1.21 -18.32
CA SER A 223 26.14 2.00 -18.56
C SER A 223 27.24 1.14 -19.16
N LYS A 224 28.04 1.72 -20.06
CA LYS A 224 29.23 1.10 -20.65
C LYS A 224 30.42 2.03 -20.43
N LYS A 225 31.48 1.50 -19.82
CA LYS A 225 32.75 2.23 -19.68
C LYS A 225 33.61 1.96 -20.92
N THR A 226 34.12 3.03 -21.52
CA THR A 226 35.07 2.97 -22.63
C THR A 226 36.45 3.29 -22.09
N TYR A 227 37.44 2.50 -22.51
CA TYR A 227 38.85 2.69 -22.18
C TYR A 227 39.64 2.97 -23.45
N THR A 228 40.71 3.75 -23.34
CA THR A 228 41.66 3.96 -24.43
C THR A 228 42.40 2.66 -24.77
N PRO A 229 43.07 2.56 -25.94
CA PRO A 229 43.91 1.41 -26.27
C PRO A 229 45.00 1.11 -25.23
N GLU A 230 45.45 2.13 -24.49
CA GLU A 230 46.43 2.07 -23.41
C GLU A 230 45.80 1.67 -22.05
N GLY A 231 44.48 1.46 -22.00
CA GLY A 231 43.75 1.05 -20.81
C GLY A 231 43.32 2.19 -19.88
N GLU A 232 43.52 3.45 -20.28
CA GLU A 232 43.05 4.60 -19.49
C GLU A 232 41.54 4.75 -19.63
N TRP A 233 40.85 5.10 -18.55
CA TRP A 233 39.42 5.35 -18.60
C TRP A 233 39.14 6.62 -19.42
N GLN A 234 38.27 6.51 -20.43
CA GLN A 234 38.01 7.59 -21.38
C GLN A 234 36.67 8.30 -21.11
N HIS A 235 35.57 7.55 -21.10
CA HIS A 235 34.23 8.05 -20.78
C HIS A 235 33.29 6.89 -20.44
N ALA A 236 32.14 7.19 -19.83
CA ALA A 236 31.04 6.25 -19.71
C ALA A 236 29.81 6.74 -20.47
N GLU A 237 29.22 5.83 -21.25
CA GLU A 237 27.97 6.05 -21.96
C GLU A 237 26.83 5.43 -21.13
N VAL A 238 25.79 6.21 -20.88
CA VAL A 238 24.59 5.82 -20.16
C VAL A 238 23.44 5.69 -21.13
N ARG A 239 22.73 4.56 -21.09
CA ARG A 239 21.52 4.33 -21.88
C ARG A 239 20.33 4.07 -20.96
N LEU A 240 19.28 4.84 -21.19
CA LEU A 240 18.00 4.77 -20.49
C LEU A 240 16.94 4.20 -21.44
N GLU A 241 16.57 2.94 -21.26
CA GLU A 241 15.68 2.22 -22.18
C GLU A 241 14.25 2.13 -21.63
N PRO A 242 13.21 2.41 -22.45
CA PRO A 242 11.84 2.01 -22.13
C PRO A 242 11.69 0.49 -22.20
N LEU A 243 10.62 -0.04 -21.61
CA LEU A 243 10.24 -1.45 -21.80
C LEU A 243 9.30 -1.62 -22.99
N ASP A 244 8.47 -0.61 -23.23
CA ASP A 244 7.63 -0.55 -24.41
C ASP A 244 8.46 -0.06 -25.61
N LYS A 245 8.46 -0.85 -26.68
CA LYS A 245 9.23 -0.61 -27.91
C LYS A 245 8.68 0.53 -28.75
N GLU A 246 7.45 0.98 -28.50
CA GLU A 246 6.88 2.16 -29.15
C GLU A 246 7.58 3.47 -28.74
N PHE A 247 8.36 3.42 -27.65
CA PHE A 247 9.07 4.58 -27.12
C PHE A 247 10.57 4.47 -27.41
N GLU A 248 11.20 5.61 -27.68
CA GLU A 248 12.66 5.69 -27.87
C GLU A 248 13.41 5.77 -26.53
N GLY A 249 14.60 5.16 -26.51
CA GLY A 249 15.55 5.30 -25.41
C GLY A 249 16.36 6.59 -25.48
N PHE A 250 17.06 6.90 -24.40
CA PHE A 250 17.98 8.04 -24.35
C PHE A 250 19.41 7.54 -24.19
N GLU A 251 20.30 8.04 -25.04
CA GLU A 251 21.75 7.92 -24.89
C GLU A 251 22.27 9.21 -24.28
N LEU A 252 23.06 9.08 -23.22
CA LEU A 252 23.51 10.16 -22.36
C LEU A 252 24.97 9.95 -21.98
N GLU A 253 25.69 11.04 -21.75
CA GLU A 253 27.01 11.01 -21.15
C GLU A 253 26.94 10.89 -19.62
N GLU A 254 28.04 10.45 -19.00
CA GLU A 254 28.15 10.43 -17.55
C GLU A 254 28.01 11.84 -16.96
N GLY A 255 27.13 11.98 -15.97
CA GLY A 255 26.82 13.28 -15.35
C GLY A 255 25.61 14.00 -15.96
N GLU A 256 25.07 13.55 -17.11
CA GLU A 256 23.82 14.10 -17.66
C GLU A 256 22.56 13.54 -17.00
N CYS A 257 22.71 12.49 -16.18
CA CYS A 257 21.63 11.98 -15.35
C CYS A 257 22.13 11.46 -14.00
N ARG A 258 21.19 11.36 -13.06
CA ARG A 258 21.39 10.80 -11.73
C ARG A 258 20.34 9.73 -11.48
N VAL A 259 20.80 8.54 -11.11
CA VAL A 259 19.89 7.49 -10.62
C VAL A 259 19.48 7.83 -9.19
N ILE A 260 18.18 7.99 -8.97
CA ILE A 260 17.59 8.37 -7.68
C ILE A 260 17.28 7.13 -6.84
N ALA A 261 16.60 6.16 -7.44
CA ALA A 261 16.13 4.97 -6.73
C ALA A 261 15.88 3.80 -7.70
N GLU A 262 15.92 2.57 -7.18
CA GLU A 262 15.59 1.34 -7.90
C GLU A 262 14.11 1.05 -7.77
N PHE A 263 13.46 0.68 -8.86
CA PHE A 263 12.08 0.20 -8.85
C PHE A 263 12.00 -1.19 -8.21
N VAL A 264 11.09 -1.37 -7.26
CA VAL A 264 10.89 -2.63 -6.54
C VAL A 264 9.66 -3.36 -7.10
N GLN A 265 8.49 -2.74 -7.01
CA GLN A 265 7.23 -3.31 -7.50
C GLN A 265 6.13 -2.26 -7.67
N VAL A 266 5.05 -2.63 -8.37
CA VAL A 266 3.78 -1.90 -8.38
C VAL A 266 2.96 -2.31 -7.14
N LEU A 267 2.22 -1.37 -6.56
CA LEU A 267 1.19 -1.65 -5.55
C LEU A 267 -0.15 -1.90 -6.25
N GLU A 268 -0.81 -3.02 -5.94
CA GLU A 268 -2.12 -3.44 -6.47
C GLU A 268 -3.32 -2.98 -5.61
#